data_AF-A0AAV4CGW5-F1
#
_entry.id   AF-A0AAV4CGW5-F1
#
_cell.length_a   1.000
_cell.length_b   1.000
_cell.length_c   1.000
_cell.angle_alpha   90.00
_cell.angle_beta   90.00
_cell.angle_gamma   90.00
#
_symmetry.space_group_name_H-M   'P 1'
#
loop_
_entity.id
_entity.type
_entity.pdbx_description
1 polymer ?
#
loop_
_entity_poly.entity_id
_entity_poly.type
_entity_poly.pdbx_seq_one_letter_code
_entity_poly.pdbx_strand_id
1 'polypeptide(L)'
;MVQAGGEATIDMLLLICNKILQTGVWPKPWTQSLVITPPKKGNLKLSQNYRTISLISHPSKVMQKVILNRRKPEAEKIIAEEQAGFRPGRSTVEQICNVRIIIIIRCLAPWRWRSCPSSSLDPRIPTMRPSLSLSPSKKSCHPGFSLFVFLCSSSPPFFRL
;
A
#
# COMPACT_ATOMS: atom_id res chain seq x y z
N MET A 1 -13.77 -25.18 8.32
CA MET A 1 -14.33 -25.64 9.61
C MET A 1 -15.53 -24.83 10.05
N VAL A 2 -15.44 -23.51 10.29
CA VAL A 2 -16.62 -22.73 10.74
C VAL A 2 -17.77 -22.75 9.73
N GLN A 3 -17.47 -22.78 8.43
CA GLN A 3 -18.47 -22.87 7.35
C GLN A 3 -19.29 -24.17 7.35
N ALA A 4 -18.83 -25.22 8.05
CA ALA A 4 -19.54 -26.50 8.13
C ALA A 4 -20.50 -26.60 9.33
N GLY A 5 -20.55 -25.58 10.19
CA GLY A 5 -21.35 -25.59 11.42
C GLY A 5 -22.85 -25.29 11.24
N GLY A 6 -23.30 -25.00 10.01
CA GLY A 6 -24.70 -24.64 9.74
C GLY A 6 -25.12 -23.27 10.32
N GLU A 7 -26.39 -22.91 10.11
CA GLU A 7 -26.93 -21.58 10.46
C GLU A 7 -26.87 -21.29 11.97
N ALA A 8 -27.18 -22.28 12.81
CA ALA A 8 -27.17 -22.11 14.27
C ALA A 8 -25.80 -21.65 14.82
N THR A 9 -24.68 -22.11 14.22
CA THR A 9 -23.34 -21.66 14.64
C THR A 9 -23.05 -20.23 14.21
N ILE A 10 -23.60 -19.79 13.08
CA ILE A 10 -23.47 -18.42 12.59
C ILE A 10 -24.20 -17.48 13.55
N ASP A 11 -25.43 -17.80 13.94
CA ASP A 11 -26.22 -16.98 14.86
C ASP A 11 -25.55 -16.84 16.24
N MET A 12 -25.03 -17.94 16.77
CA MET A 12 -24.29 -17.93 18.04
C MET A 12 -23.01 -17.07 17.95
N LEU A 13 -22.25 -17.20 16.85
CA LEU A 13 -21.06 -16.37 16.64
C LEU A 13 -21.42 -14.89 16.49
N LEU A 14 -22.48 -14.56 15.76
CA LEU A 14 -22.96 -13.19 15.61
C LEU A 14 -23.35 -12.60 16.96
N LEU A 15 -24.09 -13.35 17.78
CA LEU A 15 -24.50 -12.92 19.12
C LEU A 15 -23.28 -12.64 20.02
N ILE A 16 -22.29 -13.52 20.01
CA ILE A 16 -21.05 -13.33 20.79
C ILE A 16 -20.25 -12.13 20.26
N CYS A 17 -20.06 -12.01 18.95
CA CYS A 17 -19.33 -10.89 18.34
C CYS A 17 -19.98 -9.55 18.68
N ASN A 18 -21.31 -9.45 18.62
CA ASN A 18 -22.04 -8.24 18.99
C ASN A 18 -21.87 -7.90 20.47
N LYS A 19 -21.94 -8.89 21.37
CA LYS A 19 -21.65 -8.70 22.80
C LYS A 19 -20.24 -8.17 23.03
N ILE A 20 -19.23 -8.72 22.36
CA ILE A 20 -17.83 -8.26 22.49
C ILE A 20 -17.69 -6.82 21.99
N LEU A 21 -18.36 -6.45 20.90
CA LEU A 21 -18.29 -5.09 20.36
C LEU A 21 -18.96 -4.05 21.27
N GLN A 22 -20.03 -4.43 21.98
CA GLN A 22 -20.71 -3.56 22.93
C GLN A 22 -19.96 -3.43 24.26
N THR A 23 -19.49 -4.55 24.80
CA THR A 23 -18.87 -4.60 26.13
C THR A 23 -17.37 -4.32 26.11
N GLY A 24 -16.70 -4.51 24.98
CA GLY A 24 -15.24 -4.46 24.86
C GLY A 24 -14.50 -5.63 25.52
N VAL A 25 -15.22 -6.57 26.15
CA VAL A 25 -14.62 -7.68 26.91
C VAL A 25 -14.35 -8.86 25.99
N TRP A 26 -13.09 -9.27 25.89
CA TRP A 26 -12.68 -10.42 25.10
C TRP A 26 -12.77 -11.73 25.92
N PRO A 27 -13.32 -12.81 25.36
CA PRO A 27 -13.29 -14.11 26.02
C PRO A 27 -11.84 -14.60 26.19
N LYS A 28 -11.46 -15.02 27.40
CA LYS A 28 -10.14 -15.60 27.70
C LYS A 28 -9.66 -16.64 26.69
N PRO A 29 -10.46 -17.63 26.24
CA PRO A 29 -9.98 -18.64 25.27
C PRO A 29 -9.69 -18.05 23.87
N TRP A 30 -10.23 -16.88 23.54
CA TRP A 30 -9.98 -16.22 22.25
C TRP A 30 -8.69 -15.41 22.25
N THR A 31 -8.18 -15.09 23.43
CA THR A 31 -6.92 -14.37 23.66
C THR A 31 -5.72 -15.31 23.69
N GLN A 32 -5.94 -16.61 23.83
CA GLN A 32 -4.88 -17.62 23.81
C GLN A 32 -4.45 -17.94 22.37
N SER A 33 -3.14 -18.17 22.18
CA SER A 33 -2.58 -18.57 20.89
C SER A 33 -1.54 -19.68 21.06
N LEU A 34 -1.47 -20.58 20.08
CA LEU A 34 -0.48 -21.64 20.03
C LEU A 34 0.74 -21.15 19.24
N VAL A 35 1.91 -21.18 19.84
CA VAL A 35 3.15 -20.74 19.19
C VAL A 35 3.83 -21.94 18.53
N ILE A 36 4.09 -21.84 17.22
CA ILE A 36 4.84 -22.82 16.44
C ILE A 36 6.05 -22.17 15.77
N THR A 37 7.12 -22.93 15.57
CA THR A 37 8.36 -22.44 14.97
C THR A 37 8.72 -23.25 13.72
N PRO A 38 8.07 -23.00 12.56
CA PRO A 38 8.48 -23.61 11.31
C PRO A 38 9.89 -23.15 10.87
N PRO A 39 10.68 -24.05 10.27
CA PRO A 39 11.99 -23.71 9.73
C PRO A 39 11.87 -22.84 8.46
N LYS A 40 12.78 -21.89 8.33
CA LYS A 40 13.11 -21.12 7.12
C LYS A 40 14.17 -21.89 6.31
N LYS A 41 14.41 -21.45 5.08
CA LYS A 41 15.52 -21.96 4.25
C LYS A 41 16.88 -21.70 4.93
N GLY A 42 17.80 -22.66 4.82
CA GLY A 42 19.16 -22.57 5.36
C GLY A 42 19.49 -23.72 6.33
N ASN A 43 20.54 -23.52 7.14
CA ASN A 43 21.00 -24.51 8.12
C ASN A 43 20.03 -24.63 9.31
N LEU A 44 19.39 -25.80 9.47
CA LEU A 44 18.41 -26.07 10.53
C LEU A 44 19.00 -26.12 11.95
N LYS A 45 20.33 -26.14 12.07
CA LYS A 45 21.04 -26.10 13.35
C LYS A 45 21.11 -24.68 13.95
N LEU A 46 20.87 -23.65 13.14
CA LEU A 46 20.91 -22.26 13.58
C LEU A 46 19.51 -21.80 13.98
N SER A 47 19.36 -21.31 15.22
CA SER A 47 18.09 -20.80 15.76
C SER A 47 17.52 -19.64 14.95
N GLN A 48 18.38 -18.84 14.32
CA GLN A 48 18.01 -17.71 13.45
C GLN A 48 17.22 -18.12 12.19
N ASN A 49 17.33 -19.39 11.80
CA ASN A 49 16.64 -19.94 10.64
C ASN A 49 15.23 -20.45 10.98
N TYR A 50 14.69 -20.17 12.17
CA TYR A 50 13.29 -20.47 12.50
C TYR A 50 12.47 -19.19 12.54
N ARG A 51 11.21 -19.27 12.10
CA ARG A 51 10.25 -18.18 12.24
C ARG A 51 9.16 -18.61 13.22
N THR A 52 8.93 -17.80 14.24
CA THR A 52 7.82 -17.98 15.16
C THR A 52 6.51 -17.54 14.52
N ILE A 53 5.47 -18.36 14.61
CA ILE A 53 4.10 -18.07 14.16
C ILE A 53 3.15 -18.36 15.32
N SER A 54 2.29 -17.40 15.66
CA SER A 54 1.21 -17.56 16.64
C SER A 54 -0.09 -17.94 15.94
N LEU A 55 -0.61 -19.13 16.23
CA LEU A 55 -1.88 -19.63 15.76
C LEU A 55 -2.99 -19.22 16.71
N ILE A 56 -3.87 -18.34 16.22
CA ILE A 56 -5.03 -17.87 16.96
C ILE A 56 -6.24 -18.78 16.66
N SER A 57 -7.14 -18.93 17.64
CA SER A 57 -8.39 -19.68 17.50
C SER A 57 -9.27 -19.17 16.35
N HIS A 58 -10.04 -20.08 15.74
CA HIS A 58 -10.94 -19.76 14.64
C HIS A 58 -11.95 -18.63 14.91
N PRO A 59 -12.69 -18.62 16.04
CA PRO A 59 -13.66 -17.55 16.29
C PRO A 59 -13.00 -16.18 16.48
N SER A 60 -11.79 -16.15 17.07
CA SER A 60 -11.00 -14.93 17.20
C SER A 60 -10.59 -14.36 15.84
N LYS A 61 -10.23 -15.20 14.86
CA LYS A 61 -10.00 -14.77 13.46
C LYS A 61 -11.25 -14.17 12.81
N VAL A 62 -12.43 -14.72 13.08
CA VAL A 62 -13.71 -14.18 12.58
C VAL A 62 -13.92 -12.77 13.15
N MET A 63 -13.77 -12.61 14.47
CA MET A 63 -13.89 -11.32 15.14
C MET A 63 -12.90 -10.28 14.59
N GLN A 64 -11.63 -10.68 14.40
CA GLN A 64 -10.62 -9.82 13.82
C GLN A 64 -10.99 -9.36 12.40
N LYS A 65 -11.59 -10.24 11.59
CA LYS A 65 -12.06 -9.89 10.25
C LYS A 65 -13.25 -8.93 10.28
N VAL A 66 -14.18 -9.09 11.23
CA VAL A 66 -15.29 -8.14 11.44
C VAL A 66 -14.75 -6.74 11.77
N ILE A 67 -13.80 -6.65 12.71
CA ILE A 67 -13.18 -5.38 13.09
C ILE A 67 -12.43 -4.76 11.91
N LEU A 68 -11.62 -5.57 11.21
CA LEU A 68 -10.86 -5.11 10.03
C LEU A 68 -11.79 -4.52 8.97
N ASN A 69 -12.88 -5.21 8.63
CA ASN A 69 -13.83 -4.75 7.62
C ASN A 69 -14.49 -3.41 8.02
N ARG A 70 -14.74 -3.19 9.32
CA ARG A 70 -15.30 -1.92 9.82
C ARG A 70 -14.28 -0.77 9.80
N ARG A 71 -13.02 -1.05 10.09
CA ARG A 71 -11.94 -0.03 10.16
C ARG A 71 -11.27 0.26 8.82
N LYS A 72 -11.33 -0.67 7.88
CA LYS A 72 -10.75 -0.53 6.53
C LYS A 72 -11.10 0.79 5.82
N PRO A 73 -12.36 1.24 5.75
CA PRO A 73 -12.70 2.49 5.04
C PRO A 73 -12.13 3.75 5.71
N GLU A 74 -11.96 3.74 7.02
CA GLU A 74 -11.32 4.84 7.75
C GLU A 74 -9.81 4.84 7.50
N ALA A 75 -9.18 3.66 7.55
CA ALA A 75 -7.76 3.50 7.30
C ALA A 75 -7.38 3.95 5.87
N GLU A 76 -8.19 3.63 4.86
CA GLU A 76 -7.93 4.02 3.47
C GLU A 76 -7.91 5.54 3.24
N LYS A 77 -8.56 6.33 4.10
CA LYS A 77 -8.53 7.81 4.04
C LYS A 77 -7.25 8.40 4.62
N ILE A 78 -6.60 7.68 5.54
CA ILE A 78 -5.41 8.15 6.27
C ILE A 78 -4.12 7.66 5.59
N ILE A 79 -4.16 6.47 4.97
CA ILE A 79 -2.99 5.86 4.34
C ILE A 79 -2.58 6.62 3.08
N ALA A 80 -1.30 6.98 3.02
CA ALA A 80 -0.66 7.65 1.89
C ALA A 80 -0.85 6.90 0.56
N GLU A 81 -0.92 7.65 -0.55
CA GLU A 81 -1.19 7.07 -1.87
C GLU A 81 -0.02 6.23 -2.39
N GLU A 82 1.19 6.54 -1.93
CA GLU A 82 2.43 5.83 -2.25
C GLU A 82 2.51 4.46 -1.56
N GLN A 83 1.74 4.25 -0.49
CA GLN A 83 1.73 2.98 0.23
C GLN A 83 0.95 1.93 -0.57
N ALA A 84 1.67 0.98 -1.18
CA ALA A 84 1.08 -0.11 -1.96
C ALA A 84 0.88 -1.40 -1.14
N GLY A 85 1.62 -1.59 -0.04
CA GLY A 85 1.57 -2.82 0.75
C GLY A 85 0.22 -3.02 1.44
N PHE A 86 -0.30 -4.25 1.40
CA PHE A 86 -1.53 -4.67 2.07
C PHE A 86 -2.81 -3.88 1.69
N ARG A 87 -2.80 -3.19 0.54
CA ARG A 87 -3.98 -2.49 0.01
C ARG A 87 -4.65 -3.28 -1.11
N PRO A 88 -5.99 -3.28 -1.18
CA PRO A 88 -6.70 -3.85 -2.33
C PRO A 88 -6.39 -3.03 -3.58
N GLY A 89 -6.22 -3.70 -4.73
CA GLY A 89 -6.03 -3.03 -6.02
C GLY A 89 -4.69 -2.32 -6.21
N ARG A 90 -3.70 -2.56 -5.34
CA ARG A 90 -2.31 -2.11 -5.53
C ARG A 90 -1.39 -3.32 -5.69
N SER A 91 -0.50 -3.25 -6.67
CA SER A 91 0.45 -4.33 -6.95
C SER A 91 1.89 -3.91 -6.70
N THR A 92 2.75 -4.90 -6.48
CA THR A 92 4.21 -4.67 -6.41
C THR A 92 4.77 -4.17 -7.74
N VAL A 93 4.12 -4.51 -8.86
CA VAL A 93 4.54 -4.09 -10.21
C VAL A 93 4.37 -2.59 -10.40
N GLU A 94 3.22 -2.03 -10.00
CA GLU A 94 2.98 -0.59 -10.01
C GLU A 94 4.04 0.15 -9.21
N GLN A 95 4.39 -0.37 -8.03
CA GLN A 95 5.38 0.27 -7.18
C GLN A 95 6.80 0.22 -7.76
N ILE A 96 7.18 -0.88 -8.43
CA ILE A 96 8.45 -0.95 -9.15
C ILE A 96 8.48 0.07 -10.29
N CYS A 97 7.37 0.24 -11.01
CA CYS A 97 7.27 1.24 -12.08
C CYS A 97 7.43 2.66 -11.51
N ASN A 98 6.75 2.98 -10.41
CA ASN A 98 6.87 4.27 -9.72
C ASN A 98 8.32 4.57 -9.35
N VAL A 99 9.02 3.61 -8.74
CA VAL A 99 10.43 3.76 -8.36
C VAL A 99 11.32 3.97 -9.59
N ARG A 100 11.11 3.22 -10.67
CA ARG A 100 11.87 3.38 -11.92
C ARG A 100 11.68 4.76 -12.54
N ILE A 101 10.45 5.27 -12.58
CA ILE A 101 10.15 6.61 -13.09
C ILE A 101 10.87 7.67 -12.26
N ILE A 102 10.86 7.56 -10.93
CA ILE A 102 11.57 8.49 -10.04
C ILE A 102 13.08 8.48 -10.32
N ILE A 103 13.68 7.30 -10.49
CA ILE A 103 15.11 7.18 -10.81
C ILE A 103 15.42 7.84 -12.16
N ILE A 104 14.62 7.55 -13.19
CA ILE A 104 14.80 8.10 -14.54
C ILE A 104 14.70 9.63 -14.53
N ILE A 105 13.70 10.20 -13.85
CA ILE A 105 13.53 11.65 -13.74
C ILE A 105 14.73 12.31 -13.04
N ARG A 106 15.27 11.67 -11.99
CA ARG A 106 16.47 12.18 -11.29
C ARG A 106 17.73 12.14 -12.16
N CYS A 107 17.88 11.11 -12.99
CA CYS A 107 19.04 10.95 -13.88
C CYS A 107 18.96 11.84 -15.14
N LEU A 108 17.77 12.01 -15.73
CA LEU A 108 17.59 12.77 -16.97
C LEU A 108 17.43 14.28 -16.76
N ALA A 109 17.06 14.73 -15.56
CA ALA A 109 17.01 16.16 -15.22
C ALA A 109 17.75 16.47 -13.90
N PRO A 110 19.09 16.28 -13.83
CA PRO A 110 19.86 16.54 -12.61
C PRO A 110 19.72 17.99 -12.12
N TRP A 111 19.61 18.92 -13.07
CA TRP A 111 19.53 20.36 -12.84
C TRP A 111 18.27 20.77 -12.06
N ARG A 112 17.17 20.01 -12.14
CA ARG A 112 15.91 20.32 -11.44
C ARG A 112 15.96 20.00 -9.94
N TRP A 113 16.88 19.11 -9.53
CA TRP A 113 17.04 18.67 -8.13
C TRP A 113 18.30 19.21 -7.45
N ARG A 114 19.24 19.79 -8.20
CA ARG A 114 20.43 20.47 -7.64
C ARG A 114 20.12 21.85 -7.06
N SER A 115 18.94 22.40 -7.32
CA SER A 115 18.54 23.74 -6.83
C SER A 115 17.71 23.70 -5.54
N CYS A 116 17.49 22.55 -4.89
CA CYS A 116 16.91 22.54 -3.54
C CYS A 116 18.00 22.91 -2.53
N PRO A 117 17.94 24.09 -1.86
CA PRO A 117 18.81 24.36 -0.74
C PRO A 117 18.45 23.37 0.37
N SER A 118 19.46 22.77 0.99
CA SER A 118 19.37 21.73 2.01
C SER A 118 18.75 22.19 3.35
N SER A 119 17.94 23.25 3.36
CA SER A 119 17.42 23.87 4.57
C SER A 119 16.02 24.44 4.35
N SER A 120 15.00 23.58 4.36
CA SER A 120 13.68 23.84 4.95
C SER A 120 12.71 22.74 4.52
N LEU A 121 12.25 21.96 5.49
CA LEU A 121 10.91 21.37 5.43
C LEU A 121 9.93 22.56 5.54
N ASP A 122 9.59 23.19 4.41
CA ASP A 122 8.48 24.13 4.35
C ASP A 122 7.17 23.34 4.09
N PRO A 123 6.23 23.28 5.05
CA PRO A 123 4.98 22.57 4.90
C PRO A 123 3.98 23.25 3.93
N ARG A 124 4.37 24.33 3.23
CA ARG A 124 3.51 25.06 2.27
C ARG A 124 3.77 24.80 0.80
N ILE A 125 4.61 23.81 0.44
CA ILE A 125 4.64 23.35 -0.96
C ILE A 125 3.34 22.55 -1.20
N PRO A 126 2.47 22.96 -2.13
CA PRO A 126 1.33 22.13 -2.50
C PRO A 126 1.93 20.86 -3.06
N THR A 127 1.62 19.72 -2.44
CA THR A 127 1.88 18.43 -3.07
C THR A 127 1.30 18.51 -4.46
N MET A 128 2.17 18.50 -5.48
CA MET A 128 1.71 18.34 -6.85
C MET A 128 1.05 16.97 -6.90
N ARG A 129 -0.28 16.95 -6.69
CA ARG A 129 -1.14 15.86 -7.16
C ARG A 129 -0.83 15.74 -8.65
N PRO A 130 -0.23 14.63 -9.11
CA PRO A 130 -0.36 14.30 -10.51
C PRO A 130 -1.85 13.97 -10.67
N SER A 131 -2.62 14.87 -11.26
CA SER A 131 -4.00 14.60 -11.66
C SER A 131 -3.99 13.60 -12.82
N LEU A 132 -3.62 12.35 -12.52
CA LEU A 132 -3.86 11.19 -13.37
C LEU A 132 -5.35 10.85 -13.27
N SER A 133 -6.17 11.70 -13.90
CA SER A 133 -7.53 11.32 -14.31
C SER A 133 -7.44 10.42 -15.54
N LEU A 134 -6.94 9.19 -15.36
CA LEU A 134 -7.17 8.12 -16.32
C LEU A 134 -8.59 7.60 -16.10
N SER A 135 -9.55 8.24 -16.74
CA SER A 135 -10.85 7.62 -16.99
C SER A 135 -10.65 6.54 -18.06
N PRO A 136 -11.18 5.31 -17.87
CA PRO A 136 -11.03 4.25 -18.86
C PRO A 136 -12.07 4.47 -19.96
N SER A 137 -11.73 5.29 -20.96
CA SER A 137 -12.53 5.41 -22.18
C SER A 137 -11.88 4.59 -23.29
N LYS A 138 -12.59 3.52 -23.68
CA LYS A 138 -12.31 2.67 -24.84
C LYS A 138 -12.17 3.54 -26.10
N LYS A 139 -10.96 3.75 -26.63
CA LYS A 139 -10.75 4.15 -28.03
C LYS A 139 -9.49 3.49 -28.61
N SER A 140 -9.66 3.01 -29.83
CA SER A 140 -8.84 2.12 -30.65
C SER A 140 -7.38 2.55 -30.86
N CYS A 141 -6.48 1.57 -30.88
CA CYS A 141 -5.14 1.68 -31.43
C CYS A 141 -5.18 2.04 -32.92
N HIS A 142 -4.46 3.08 -33.34
CA HIS A 142 -3.74 3.13 -34.61
C HIS A 142 -2.48 4.01 -34.45
N PRO A 143 -1.40 3.74 -35.21
CA PRO A 143 -0.06 4.19 -34.90
C PRO A 143 0.24 5.56 -35.52
N GLY A 144 0.91 6.43 -34.78
CA GLY A 144 1.33 7.75 -35.25
C GLY A 144 2.27 8.40 -34.26
N PHE A 145 3.57 8.25 -34.52
CA PHE A 145 4.67 8.98 -33.88
C PHE A 145 4.46 10.50 -33.95
N SER A 146 4.63 11.23 -32.85
CA SER A 146 5.27 12.55 -32.87
C SER A 146 5.71 12.97 -31.48
N LEU A 147 7.04 13.06 -31.32
CA LEU A 147 7.78 13.50 -30.15
C LEU A 147 7.87 15.03 -30.21
N PHE A 148 7.14 15.76 -29.36
CA PHE A 148 7.20 17.22 -29.33
C PHE A 148 8.35 17.69 -28.44
N VAL A 149 9.46 18.09 -29.08
CA VAL A 149 10.58 18.84 -28.48
C VAL A 149 10.20 20.33 -28.50
N PHE A 150 10.13 20.95 -27.33
CA PHE A 150 9.98 22.41 -27.21
C PHE A 150 11.37 23.06 -27.35
N LEU A 151 11.60 23.76 -28.49
CA LEU A 151 12.76 24.63 -28.70
C LEU A 151 12.58 25.94 -27.91
N CYS A 152 13.56 26.22 -27.06
CA CYS A 152 13.69 27.44 -26.28
C CYS A 152 14.23 28.56 -27.19
N SER A 153 13.41 29.58 -27.43
CA SER A 153 13.78 30.81 -28.14
C SER A 153 14.26 31.86 -27.13
N SER A 154 15.58 32.11 -27.09
CA SER A 154 16.16 33.30 -26.47
C SER A 154 17.48 33.67 -27.17
N SER A 155 17.42 34.60 -28.14
CA SER A 155 18.57 35.43 -28.56
C SER A 155 18.89 36.47 -27.48
N PRO A 156 20.14 36.95 -27.27
CA PRO A 156 20.73 38.07 -28.06
C PRO A 156 22.30 38.06 -28.09
N PRO A 157 23.05 39.15 -28.41
CA PRO A 157 23.13 39.91 -29.67
C PRO A 157 24.59 40.08 -30.23
N PHE A 158 24.67 40.51 -31.49
CA PHE A 158 25.67 41.42 -32.12
C PHE A 158 27.20 41.19 -31.99
N PHE A 159 27.89 40.98 -33.13
CA PHE A 159 28.64 42.05 -33.85
C PHE A 159 29.05 41.59 -35.28
N ARG A 160 28.85 42.47 -36.28
CA ARG A 160 29.42 42.44 -37.65
C ARG A 160 30.94 42.75 -37.57
N LEU A 161 31.81 42.15 -38.36
CA LEU A 161 32.05 42.36 -39.80
C LEU A 161 32.62 41.07 -40.42
#